data_AF-A0A7Y7NEN4-F1
#
_entry.id   AF-A0A7Y7NEN4-F1
#
_cell.length_a   1.000
_cell.length_b   1.000
_cell.length_c   1.000
_cell.angle_alpha   90.00
_cell.angle_beta   90.00
_cell.angle_gamma   90.00
#
_symmetry.space_group_name_H-M   'P 1'
#
loop_
_entity.id
_entity.type
_entity.pdbx_description
1 polymer ?
#
loop_
_entity_poly.entity_id
_entity_poly.type
_entity_poly.pdbx_seq_one_letter_code
_entity_poly.pdbx_strand_id
1 'polypeptide(L)'
;MKIEDATSQDVFRKVRIKAPIMEAWINSLAEIAVSLRLKNQVKVVDIEQDQAFVKKTGDLMMATSVNGEPVRMVIPSEMWSFSDN
;
A
#
# COMPACT_ATOMS: atom_id res chain seq x y z
N MET A 1 7.45 14.17 13.26
CA MET A 1 6.24 14.24 12.41
C MET A 1 5.26 13.21 12.96
N LYS A 2 4.14 13.65 13.56
CA LYS A 2 3.16 12.74 14.18
C LYS A 2 2.35 12.09 13.05
N ILE A 3 2.56 10.81 12.81
CA ILE A 3 1.74 10.04 11.86
C ILE A 3 0.39 9.88 12.53
N GLU A 4 -0.63 10.51 11.97
CA GLU A 4 -2.01 10.42 12.46
C GLU A 4 -2.46 8.95 12.54
N ASP A 5 -2.99 8.60 13.71
CA ASP A 5 -3.43 7.27 14.10
C ASP A 5 -4.30 6.60 13.03
N ALA A 6 -3.73 5.63 12.32
CA ALA A 6 -4.50 4.61 11.63
C ALA A 6 -4.92 3.54 12.65
N THR A 7 -6.00 2.81 12.38
CA THR A 7 -6.31 1.61 13.17
C THR A 7 -5.10 0.69 13.16
N SER A 8 -4.61 0.23 14.32
CA SER A 8 -3.46 -0.70 14.40
C SER A 8 -3.72 -2.07 13.76
N GLN A 9 -4.95 -2.35 13.36
CA GLN A 9 -5.36 -3.61 12.76
C GLN A 9 -5.20 -3.56 11.25
N ASP A 10 -4.46 -4.52 10.70
CA ASP A 10 -4.43 -4.77 9.26
C ASP A 10 -5.80 -5.31 8.79
N VAL A 11 -6.41 -4.57 7.86
CA VAL A 11 -7.70 -4.87 7.26
C VAL A 11 -7.60 -5.27 5.78
N PHE A 12 -6.40 -5.46 5.22
CA PHE A 12 -6.23 -5.70 3.78
C PHE A 12 -7.11 -6.84 3.24
N ARG A 13 -7.22 -7.94 3.99
CA ARG A 13 -8.06 -9.10 3.60
C ARG A 13 -9.57 -8.88 3.73
N LYS A 14 -9.99 -7.78 4.35
CA LYS A 14 -11.39 -7.45 4.67
C LYS A 14 -11.92 -6.29 3.82
N VAL A 15 -11.10 -5.71 2.95
CA VAL A 15 -11.49 -4.56 2.13
C VAL A 15 -11.47 -4.93 0.66
N ARG A 16 -12.38 -4.30 -0.08
CA ARG A 16 -12.44 -4.32 -1.54
C ARG A 16 -12.03 -2.94 -2.04
N ILE A 17 -10.92 -2.88 -2.75
CA ILE A 17 -10.41 -1.66 -3.39
C ILE A 17 -10.85 -1.68 -4.86
N LYS A 18 -11.29 -0.54 -5.40
CA LYS A 18 -11.67 -0.44 -6.82
C LYS A 18 -10.46 -0.77 -7.71
N ALA A 19 -10.71 -1.53 -8.78
CA ALA A 19 -9.67 -2.05 -9.68
C ALA A 19 -8.66 -0.99 -10.17
N PRO A 20 -9.06 0.22 -10.61
CA PRO A 20 -8.11 1.23 -11.06
C PRO A 20 -7.08 1.66 -10.00
N ILE A 21 -7.47 1.63 -8.72
CA ILE A 21 -6.57 1.97 -7.62
C ILE A 21 -5.59 0.83 -7.34
N MET A 22 -6.06 -0.43 -7.42
CA MET A 22 -5.17 -1.59 -7.31
C MET A 22 -4.15 -1.65 -8.45
N GLU A 23 -4.56 -1.32 -9.67
CA GLU A 23 -3.66 -1.23 -10.81
C GLU A 23 -2.61 -0.12 -10.61
N ALA A 24 -3.02 1.06 -10.14
CA ALA A 24 -2.11 2.16 -9.83
C ALA A 24 -1.10 1.78 -8.72
N TRP A 25 -1.55 1.05 -7.70
CA TRP A 25 -0.69 0.53 -6.64
C TRP A 25 0.39 -0.40 -7.19
N ILE A 26 0.00 -1.42 -7.96
CA ILE A 26 0.92 -2.40 -8.54
C ILE A 26 1.94 -1.74 -9.46
N ASN A 27 1.49 -0.80 -10.31
CA ASN A 27 2.38 -0.07 -11.22
C ASN A 27 3.41 0.76 -10.45
N SER A 28 2.97 1.45 -9.38
CA SER A 28 3.87 2.24 -8.53
C SER A 28 4.92 1.37 -7.84
N LEU A 29 4.53 0.19 -7.34
CA LEU A 29 5.48 -0.76 -6.75
C LEU A 29 6.50 -1.28 -7.77
N ALA A 30 6.06 -1.57 -9.00
CA ALA A 30 6.94 -2.00 -10.07
C ALA A 30 7.97 -0.91 -10.45
N GLU A 31 7.53 0.34 -10.58
CA GLU A 31 8.42 1.47 -10.86
C GLU A 31 9.45 1.69 -9.74
N ILE A 32 9.01 1.64 -8.48
CA ILE A 32 9.91 1.75 -7.32
C ILE A 32 10.91 0.60 -7.30
N ALA A 33 10.45 -0.63 -7.55
CA ALA A 33 11.32 -1.80 -7.59
C ALA A 33 12.37 -1.69 -8.71
N VAL A 34 11.99 -1.26 -9.92
CA VAL A 34 12.93 -1.03 -11.02
C VAL A 34 13.94 0.06 -10.65
N SER A 35 13.48 1.17 -10.06
CA SER A 35 14.34 2.26 -9.62
C SER A 35 15.37 1.81 -8.59
N LEU A 36 14.94 1.07 -7.56
CA LEU A 36 15.84 0.52 -6.52
C LEU A 36 16.81 -0.52 -7.08
N ARG A 37 16.35 -1.35 -8.03
CA ARG A 37 17.19 -2.32 -8.73
C ARG A 37 18.34 -1.62 -9.46
N LEU A 38 18.04 -0.57 -10.21
CA LEU A 38 19.02 0.20 -10.96
C LEU A 38 19.98 0.96 -10.03
N LYS A 39 19.43 1.58 -8.97
CA LYS A 39 20.21 2.36 -8.00
C LYS A 39 21.19 1.49 -7.21
N ASN A 40 20.75 0.33 -6.74
CA ASN A 40 21.55 -0.53 -5.84
C ASN A 40 22.29 -1.64 -6.61
N GLN A 41 22.15 -1.70 -7.94
CA GLN A 41 22.70 -2.75 -8.80
C GLN A 41 22.33 -4.18 -8.34
N VAL A 42 21.17 -4.33 -7.72
CA VAL A 42 20.68 -5.64 -7.24
C VAL A 42 20.01 -6.40 -8.38
N LYS A 43 20.01 -7.74 -8.29
CA LYS A 43 19.34 -8.61 -9.28
C LYS A 43 17.88 -8.85 -8.96
N VAL A 44 17.56 -8.87 -7.67
CA VAL A 44 16.23 -9.16 -7.12
C VAL A 44 15.87 -8.04 -6.16
N VAL A 45 14.60 -7.68 -6.13
CA VAL A 45 14.03 -6.71 -5.21
C VAL A 45 12.90 -7.41 -4.48
N ASP A 46 12.99 -7.46 -3.16
CA ASP A 46 11.96 -8.05 -2.32
C ASP A 46 10.83 -7.03 -2.11
N ILE A 47 9.59 -7.48 -2.25
CA ILE A 47 8.40 -6.70 -1.91
C ILE A 47 7.70 -7.45 -0.78
N GLU A 48 7.52 -6.79 0.36
CA GLU A 48 6.83 -7.38 1.51
C GLU A 48 5.32 -7.47 1.29
N GLN A 49 4.64 -8.17 2.19
CA GLN A 49 3.19 -8.33 2.11
C GLN A 49 2.48 -6.98 2.30
N ASP A 50 1.53 -6.69 1.41
CA ASP A 50 0.65 -5.53 1.54
C ASP A 50 -0.15 -5.58 2.85
N GLN A 51 -0.24 -4.42 3.50
CA GLN A 51 -1.06 -4.13 4.67
C GLN A 51 -2.00 -2.98 4.35
N ALA A 52 -3.17 -2.95 5.00
CA ALA A 52 -4.06 -1.81 4.90
C ALA A 52 -4.64 -1.41 6.25
N PHE A 53 -4.74 -0.10 6.49
CA PHE A 53 -5.21 0.46 7.74
C PHE A 53 -6.22 1.57 7.48
N VAL A 54 -7.32 1.61 8.23
CA VAL A 54 -8.29 2.70 8.10
C VAL A 54 -7.79 3.90 8.90
N LYS A 55 -7.63 5.04 8.25
CA LYS A 55 -7.30 6.31 8.91
C LYS A 55 -8.53 6.85 9.63
N LYS A 56 -8.32 7.70 10.64
CA LYS A 56 -9.41 8.45 11.31
C LYS A 56 -10.27 9.28 10.34
N THR A 57 -9.73 9.67 9.19
CA THR A 57 -10.45 10.41 8.14
C THR A 57 -11.48 9.55 7.39
N GLY A 58 -11.43 8.22 7.54
CA GLY A 58 -12.21 7.28 6.74
C GLY A 58 -11.50 6.82 5.46
N ASP A 59 -10.31 7.36 5.16
CA ASP A 59 -9.48 6.87 4.05
C ASP A 59 -8.78 5.58 4.42
N LEU A 60 -8.44 4.77 3.41
CA LEU A 60 -7.64 3.56 3.59
C LEU A 60 -6.18 3.87 3.27
N MET A 61 -5.27 3.58 4.19
CA MET A 61 -3.84 3.61 3.94
C MET A 61 -3.36 2.22 3.57
N MET A 62 -2.88 2.05 2.34
CA MET A 62 -2.08 0.89 1.95
C MET A 62 -0.62 1.12 2.28
N ALA A 63 0.05 0.08 2.78
CA ALA A 63 1.46 0.11 3.12
C ALA A 63 2.13 -1.22 2.77
N THR A 64 3.36 -1.13 2.26
CA THR A 64 4.27 -2.26 2.09
C THR A 64 5.71 -1.76 2.25
N SER A 65 6.70 -2.63 2.06
CA SER A 65 8.08 -2.22 1.84
C SER A 65 8.67 -2.87 0.60
N VAL A 66 9.54 -2.13 -0.09
CA VAL A 66 10.28 -2.59 -1.26
C VAL A 66 11.76 -2.54 -0.91
N ASN A 67 12.37 -3.70 -0.72
CA ASN A 67 13.76 -3.86 -0.27
C ASN A 67 14.05 -3.04 1.01
N GLY A 68 13.14 -3.10 1.98
CA GLY A 68 13.22 -2.37 3.24
C GLY A 68 12.79 -0.90 3.19
N GLU A 69 12.58 -0.33 1.99
CA GLU A 69 12.10 1.04 1.85
C GLU A 69 10.57 1.09 1.96
N PRO A 70 9.99 1.88 2.88
CA PRO A 70 8.55 1.92 3.10
C PRO A 70 7.84 2.61 1.94
N VAL A 71 6.80 1.98 1.40
CA VAL A 71 5.91 2.55 0.38
C VAL A 71 4.50 2.62 0.92
N ARG A 72 3.85 3.79 0.74
CA ARG A 72 2.51 4.03 1.26
C ARG A 72 1.66 4.76 0.23
N MET A 73 0.37 4.41 0.20
CA MET A 73 -0.63 5.10 -0.62
C MET A 73 -1.89 5.33 0.20
N VAL A 74 -2.47 6.52 0.10
CA VAL A 74 -3.77 6.84 0.70
C VAL A 74 -4.83 6.68 -0.37
N ILE A 75 -5.86 5.89 -0.07
CA ILE A 75 -6.99 5.59 -0.95
C ILE A 75 -8.22 6.30 -0.35
N PRO A 76 -8.82 7.24 -1.10
CA PRO A 76 -10.02 7.95 -0.65
C PRO A 76 -11.18 7.01 -0.30
N SER A 77 -11.97 7.38 0.71
CA SER A 77 -13.12 6.59 1.21
C SER A 77 -14.10 6.10 0.14
N GLU A 78 -14.27 6.84 -0.94
CA GLU A 78 -15.15 6.51 -2.06
C GLU A 78 -14.58 5.46 -3.01
N MET A 79 -13.31 5.06 -2.84
CA MET A 79 -12.59 4.14 -3.71
C MET A 79 -12.35 2.75 -3.10
N TRP A 80 -12.87 2.52 -1.89
CA TRP A 80 -12.82 1.23 -1.23
C TRP A 80 -14.10 0.98 -0.42
N SER A 81 -14.34 -0.27 -0.06
CA SER A 81 -15.39 -0.66 0.88
C SER A 81 -14.90 -1.85 1.70
N PHE A 82 -15.55 -2.16 2.82
CA PHE A 82 -15.38 -3.49 3.40
C PHE A 82 -16.00 -4.53 2.46
N SER A 83 -15.36 -5.68 2.37
CA SER A 83 -15.91 -6.85 1.71
C SER A 83 -17.00 -7.40 2.63
N ASP A 84 -18.26 -7.38 2.21
CA ASP A 84 -19.32 -8.09 2.92
C ASP A 84 -18.93 -9.58 2.96
N ASN A 85 -18.84 -10.15 4.16
CA ASN A 85 -18.63 -11.59 4.37
C ASN A 85 -19.84 -12.39 3.87
#